data_AF-A0A927DNC4-F1
#
_entry.id   AF-A0A927DNC4-F1
#
_cell.length_a   1.000
_cell.length_b   1.000
_cell.length_c   1.000
_cell.angle_alpha   90.00
_cell.angle_beta   90.00
_cell.angle_gamma   90.00
#
_symmetry.space_group_name_H-M   'P 1'
#
loop_
_entity.id
_entity.type
_entity.pdbx_description
1 polymer ?
#
loop_
_entity_poly.entity_id
_entity_poly.type
_entity_poly.pdbx_seq_one_letter_code
_entity_poly.pdbx_strand_id
1 'polypeptide(L)'
;MKKIRHVCQAGTAAERVHALTGGDVLAIADDASVGPLHDIDLPVPRLRAAFWEAVFNGDPDMAGMDWHRELGQIRYQLSILLREGDEIVIWAGHHPTEQLLRRRIHGWLQDISTPVYEVQCSTG
;
A
#
# COMPACT_ATOMS: atom_id res chain seq x y z
N MET A 1 -14.48 -4.61 -21.80
CA MET A 1 -13.30 -3.71 -21.72
C MET A 1 -12.41 -4.26 -20.61
N LYS A 2 -11.09 -4.36 -20.84
CA LYS A 2 -10.16 -4.96 -19.86
C LYS A 2 -10.05 -4.07 -18.63
N LYS A 3 -10.19 -4.63 -17.42
CA LYS A 3 -10.14 -3.88 -16.15
C LYS A 3 -8.70 -3.89 -15.62
N ILE A 4 -7.97 -2.80 -15.89
CA ILE A 4 -6.62 -2.57 -15.38
C ILE A 4 -6.74 -1.94 -13.99
N ARG A 5 -6.05 -2.51 -12.99
CA ARG A 5 -5.91 -1.89 -11.67
C ARG A 5 -4.54 -1.27 -11.52
N HIS A 6 -4.52 0.02 -11.25
CA HIS A 6 -3.29 0.72 -10.91
C HIS A 6 -3.13 0.73 -9.38
N VAL A 7 -1.93 0.46 -8.89
CA VAL A 7 -1.62 0.53 -7.46
C VAL A 7 -0.36 1.37 -7.26
N CYS A 8 -0.39 2.24 -6.26
CA CYS A 8 0.71 3.11 -5.92
C CYS A 8 0.70 3.46 -4.42
N GLN A 9 1.77 4.10 -3.98
CA GLN A 9 1.81 4.74 -2.67
C GLN A 9 0.70 5.80 -2.56
N ALA A 10 0.07 5.91 -1.39
CA ALA A 10 -0.95 6.94 -1.16
C ALA A 10 -0.37 8.36 -1.15
N GLY A 11 -1.26 9.35 -1.11
CA GLY A 11 -0.92 10.77 -1.25
C GLY A 11 -0.85 11.20 -2.71
N THR A 12 0.06 12.12 -3.02
CA THR A 12 0.12 12.81 -4.32
C THR A 12 0.43 11.89 -5.51
N ALA A 13 1.02 10.72 -5.27
CA ALA A 13 1.24 9.72 -6.32
C ALA A 13 -0.09 9.21 -6.91
N ALA A 14 -1.11 8.99 -6.08
CA ALA A 14 -2.41 8.50 -6.52
C ALA A 14 -3.10 9.48 -7.46
N GLU A 15 -3.06 10.77 -7.15
CA GLU A 15 -3.63 11.83 -7.98
C GLU A 15 -2.96 11.88 -9.36
N ARG A 16 -1.62 11.76 -9.40
CA ARG A 16 -0.84 11.76 -10.64
C ARG A 16 -1.11 10.54 -11.50
N VAL A 17 -1.16 9.35 -10.89
CA VAL A 17 -1.47 8.11 -11.61
C VAL A 17 -2.90 8.15 -12.16
N HIS A 18 -3.85 8.65 -11.38
CA HIS A 18 -5.23 8.80 -11.84
C HIS A 18 -5.31 9.78 -13.03
N ALA A 19 -4.66 10.94 -12.93
CA ALA A 19 -4.63 11.92 -14.01
C ALA A 19 -4.00 11.38 -15.31
N LEU A 20 -2.98 10.53 -15.20
CA LEU A 20 -2.30 9.94 -16.36
C LEU A 20 -3.11 8.81 -17.02
N THR A 21 -3.80 8.00 -16.22
CA THR A 21 -4.41 6.75 -16.70
C THR A 21 -5.91 6.87 -16.93
N GLY A 22 -6.59 7.81 -16.26
CA GLY A 22 -8.05 7.87 -16.17
C GLY A 22 -8.67 6.63 -15.51
N GLY A 23 -7.84 5.78 -14.89
CA GLY A 23 -8.22 4.46 -14.40
C GLY A 23 -8.53 4.41 -12.90
N ASP A 24 -8.92 3.21 -12.46
CA ASP A 24 -9.10 2.85 -11.05
C ASP A 24 -7.73 2.75 -10.37
N VAL A 25 -7.49 3.63 -9.40
CA VAL A 25 -6.22 3.73 -8.66
C VAL A 25 -6.44 3.32 -7.21
N LEU A 26 -5.79 2.22 -6.83
CA LEU A 26 -5.72 1.78 -5.45
C LEU A 26 -4.50 2.44 -4.78
N ALA A 27 -4.76 3.51 -4.04
CA ALA A 27 -3.79 4.20 -3.22
C ALA A 27 -3.62 3.48 -1.88
N ILE A 28 -2.44 2.92 -1.63
CA ILE A 28 -2.15 2.20 -0.38
C ILE A 28 -1.20 3.07 0.45
N ALA A 29 -1.64 3.44 1.65
CA ALA A 29 -0.79 4.19 2.57
C ALA A 29 0.43 3.34 2.92
N ASP A 30 1.57 3.99 3.15
CA ASP A 30 2.60 3.26 3.84
C ASP A 30 2.13 2.96 5.24
N ASP A 31 2.53 1.79 5.69
CA ASP A 31 2.46 1.47 7.10
C ASP A 31 3.77 1.85 7.80
N ALA A 32 4.54 2.73 7.17
CA ALA A 32 5.90 3.12 7.44
C ALA A 32 6.93 1.97 7.50
N SER A 33 8.09 2.27 6.92
CA SER A 33 9.15 1.33 6.54
C SER A 33 9.94 0.72 7.70
N VAL A 34 9.55 1.04 8.94
CA VAL A 34 10.27 0.74 10.17
C VAL A 34 9.35 0.07 11.20
N GLY A 35 9.95 -0.41 12.29
CA GLY A 35 9.24 -1.14 13.35
C GLY A 35 9.10 -2.64 13.07
N PRO A 36 8.20 -3.35 13.78
CA PRO A 36 8.00 -4.79 13.62
C PRO A 36 7.47 -5.14 12.22
N LEU A 37 8.33 -5.59 11.32
CA LEU A 37 7.93 -5.96 9.95
C LEU A 37 7.34 -7.38 9.84
N HIS A 38 7.46 -8.20 10.88
CA HIS A 38 7.13 -9.63 10.80
C HIS A 38 5.64 -9.93 10.96
N ASP A 39 4.87 -9.06 11.60
CA ASP A 39 3.41 -9.20 11.76
C ASP A 39 2.62 -8.36 10.76
N ILE A 40 3.30 -7.67 9.84
CA ILE A 40 2.75 -6.71 8.87
C ILE A 40 1.69 -7.31 7.93
N ASP A 41 1.87 -8.57 7.56
CA ASP A 41 0.99 -9.29 6.63
C ASP A 41 -0.08 -10.13 7.36
N LEU A 42 -0.01 -10.21 8.70
CA LEU A 42 -1.00 -10.94 9.50
C LEU A 42 -2.36 -10.25 9.42
N PRO A 43 -3.47 -11.00 9.58
CA PRO A 43 -4.82 -10.43 9.61
C PRO A 43 -5.01 -9.28 10.61
N VAL A 44 -4.26 -9.31 11.72
CA VAL A 44 -4.30 -8.28 12.77
C VAL A 44 -2.86 -7.99 13.23
N PRO A 45 -2.20 -6.94 12.69
CA PRO A 45 -0.79 -6.61 12.97
C PRO A 45 -0.64 -5.88 14.32
N ARG A 46 -0.80 -6.61 15.43
CA ARG A 46 -0.85 -6.04 16.79
C ARG A 46 0.45 -5.37 17.24
N LEU A 47 1.61 -5.92 16.87
CA LEU A 47 2.90 -5.38 17.30
C LEU A 47 3.21 -4.09 16.55
N ARG A 48 2.79 -3.97 15.28
CA ARG A 48 2.87 -2.72 14.53
C ARG A 48 1.96 -1.64 15.08
N ALA A 49 0.71 -1.98 15.38
CA ALA A 49 -0.23 -1.02 15.95
C ALA A 49 0.32 -0.44 17.27
N ALA A 50 0.78 -1.31 18.17
CA ALA A 50 1.38 -0.90 19.43
C ALA A 50 2.68 -0.09 19.24
N PHE A 51 3.50 -0.44 18.24
CA PHE A 51 4.70 0.32 17.91
C PHE A 51 4.35 1.75 17.49
N TRP A 52 3.41 1.94 16.56
CA TRP A 52 3.04 3.27 16.08
C TRP A 52 2.29 4.09 17.12
N GLU A 53 1.45 3.46 17.94
CA GLU A 53 0.84 4.10 19.10
C GLU A 53 1.91 4.63 20.06
N ALA A 54 2.97 3.87 20.31
CA ALA A 54 4.08 4.31 21.15
C ALA A 54 4.93 5.42 20.50
N VAL A 55 5.19 5.34 19.19
CA VAL A 55 5.97 6.36 18.45
C VAL A 55 5.28 7.72 18.47
N PHE A 56 3.96 7.74 18.27
CA PHE A 56 3.17 8.97 18.20
C PHE A 56 2.45 9.31 19.52
N ASN A 57 2.82 8.66 20.62
CA ASN A 57 2.21 8.94 21.91
C ASN A 57 2.47 10.40 22.32
N GLY A 58 1.39 11.17 22.49
CA GLY A 58 1.44 12.59 22.85
C GLY A 58 1.65 13.54 21.68
N ASP A 59 1.71 13.03 20.44
CA ASP A 59 1.68 13.86 19.23
C ASP A 59 0.26 14.42 19.01
N PRO A 60 0.04 15.75 19.05
CA PRO A 60 -1.26 16.35 18.85
C PRO A 60 -1.87 16.07 17.47
N ASP A 61 -1.03 15.95 16.43
CA ASP A 61 -1.48 15.74 15.05
C ASP A 61 -2.00 14.31 14.82
N MET A 62 -1.56 13.38 15.68
CA MET A 62 -1.97 11.97 15.65
C MET A 62 -2.92 11.60 16.80
N ALA A 63 -3.42 12.59 17.54
CA ALA A 63 -4.33 12.37 18.65
C ALA A 63 -5.63 11.70 18.18
N GLY A 64 -5.95 10.54 18.76
CA GLY A 64 -7.14 9.76 18.41
C GLY A 64 -6.97 8.85 17.18
N MET A 65 -5.76 8.71 16.64
CA MET A 65 -5.48 7.74 15.58
C MET A 65 -5.71 6.30 16.05
N ASP A 66 -6.58 5.56 15.35
CA ASP A 66 -6.78 4.13 15.57
C ASP A 66 -5.86 3.31 14.64
N TRP A 67 -4.66 3.01 15.12
CA TRP A 67 -3.65 2.26 14.36
C TRP A 67 -4.10 0.87 13.94
N HIS A 68 -4.97 0.21 14.72
CA HIS A 68 -5.51 -1.09 14.34
C HIS A 68 -6.42 -0.97 13.13
N ARG A 69 -7.28 0.05 13.11
CA ARG A 69 -8.16 0.33 11.99
C ARG A 69 -7.38 0.71 10.74
N GLU A 70 -6.39 1.59 10.83
CA GLU A 70 -5.59 2.03 9.68
C GLU A 70 -4.84 0.87 9.03
N LEU A 71 -4.13 0.06 9.84
CA LEU A 71 -3.43 -1.12 9.34
C LEU A 71 -4.40 -2.16 8.77
N GLY A 72 -5.60 -2.30 9.37
CA GLY A 72 -6.67 -3.14 8.86
C GLY A 72 -7.19 -2.67 7.50
N GLN A 73 -7.32 -1.36 7.30
CA GLN A 73 -7.74 -0.76 6.03
C GLN A 73 -6.71 -0.99 4.92
N ILE A 74 -5.41 -0.79 5.22
CA ILE A 74 -4.31 -1.11 4.29
C ILE A 74 -4.39 -2.57 3.85
N ARG A 75 -4.57 -3.49 4.81
CA ARG A 75 -4.72 -4.92 4.54
C ARG A 75 -5.94 -5.22 3.68
N TYR A 76 -7.06 -4.57 3.97
CA TYR A 76 -8.29 -4.73 3.20
C TYR A 76 -8.09 -4.27 1.75
N GLN A 77 -7.44 -3.12 1.53
CA GLN A 77 -7.09 -2.63 0.18
C GLN A 77 -6.23 -3.66 -0.59
N LEU A 78 -5.18 -4.20 0.03
CA LEU A 78 -4.36 -5.26 -0.58
C LEU A 78 -5.20 -6.50 -0.95
N SER A 79 -6.19 -6.87 -0.12
CA SER A 79 -7.08 -7.99 -0.43
C SER A 79 -8.04 -7.71 -1.59
N ILE A 80 -8.47 -6.45 -1.79
CA ILE A 80 -9.27 -6.04 -2.94
C ILE A 80 -8.44 -6.13 -4.22
N LEU A 81 -7.17 -5.75 -4.18
CA LEU A 81 -6.25 -5.83 -5.33
C LEU A 81 -6.28 -7.22 -5.97
N LEU A 82 -6.32 -8.27 -5.14
CA LEU A 82 -6.35 -9.68 -5.58
C LEU A 82 -7.63 -10.11 -6.29
N ARG A 83 -8.75 -9.39 -6.12
CA ARG A 83 -10.08 -9.92 -6.46
C ARG A 83 -10.65 -9.45 -7.79
N GLU A 84 -10.20 -8.32 -8.33
CA GLU A 84 -11.01 -7.61 -9.34
C GLU A 84 -10.26 -7.02 -10.53
N GLY A 85 -9.09 -7.56 -10.93
CA GLY A 85 -8.28 -7.00 -12.02
C GLY A 85 -7.93 -8.04 -13.09
N ASP A 86 -8.09 -7.68 -14.36
CA ASP A 86 -7.56 -8.46 -15.48
C ASP A 86 -6.06 -8.24 -15.65
N GLU A 87 -5.55 -7.09 -15.16
CA GLU A 87 -4.14 -6.70 -15.10
C GLU A 87 -3.88 -5.82 -13.88
N ILE A 88 -2.67 -5.87 -13.36
CA ILE A 88 -2.20 -5.03 -12.27
C ILE A 88 -0.97 -4.24 -12.73
N VAL A 89 -0.97 -2.93 -12.51
CA VAL A 89 0.16 -2.04 -12.78
C VAL A 89 0.62 -1.40 -11.48
N ILE A 90 1.84 -1.72 -11.05
CA ILE A 90 2.47 -1.20 -9.84
C ILE A 90 3.31 0.01 -10.21
N TRP A 91 3.00 1.17 -9.61
CA TRP A 91 3.75 2.41 -9.75
C TRP A 91 4.59 2.61 -8.49
N ALA A 92 5.91 2.50 -8.62
CA ALA A 92 6.84 2.65 -7.51
C ALA A 92 8.19 3.19 -8.02
N GLY A 93 8.69 4.22 -7.37
CA GLY A 93 10.03 4.75 -7.50
C GLY A 93 11.01 4.07 -6.54
N HIS A 94 12.09 4.79 -6.19
CA HIS A 94 13.22 4.24 -5.44
C HIS A 94 13.17 4.51 -3.93
N HIS A 95 12.16 5.26 -3.45
CA HIS A 95 12.05 5.55 -2.02
C HIS A 95 11.84 4.25 -1.22
N PRO A 96 12.48 4.07 -0.04
CA PRO A 96 12.37 2.83 0.75
C PRO A 96 10.92 2.38 1.00
N THR A 97 10.04 3.34 1.26
CA THR A 97 8.61 3.12 1.41
C THR A 97 7.96 2.46 0.19
N GLU A 98 8.27 2.96 -1.00
CA GLU A 98 7.73 2.46 -2.27
C GLU A 98 8.29 1.07 -2.59
N GLN A 99 9.56 0.82 -2.26
CA GLN A 99 10.18 -0.49 -2.42
C GLN A 99 9.53 -1.55 -1.50
N LEU A 100 9.20 -1.18 -0.25
CA LEU A 100 8.51 -2.06 0.68
C LEU A 100 7.06 -2.32 0.27
N LEU A 101 6.35 -1.29 -0.18
CA LEU A 101 5.02 -1.44 -0.75
C LEU A 101 5.06 -2.40 -1.94
N ARG A 102 6.00 -2.19 -2.88
CA ARG A 102 6.19 -3.07 -4.04
C ARG A 102 6.45 -4.51 -3.61
N ARG A 103 7.37 -4.74 -2.67
CA ARG A 103 7.63 -6.08 -2.11
C ARG A 103 6.36 -6.71 -1.55
N ARG A 104 5.56 -5.96 -0.79
CA ARG A 104 4.34 -6.49 -0.18
C ARG A 104 3.32 -6.87 -1.23
N ILE A 105 3.08 -5.99 -2.21
CA ILE A 105 2.18 -6.27 -3.31
C ILE A 105 2.61 -7.57 -4.00
N HIS A 106 3.88 -7.73 -4.36
CA HIS A 106 4.38 -8.99 -4.94
C HIS A 106 4.18 -10.20 -4.06
N GLY A 107 4.40 -10.08 -2.74
CA GLY A 107 4.12 -11.17 -1.80
C GLY A 107 2.64 -11.58 -1.80
N TRP A 108 1.73 -10.63 -1.91
CA TRP A 108 0.30 -10.88 -2.00
C TRP A 108 -0.12 -11.45 -3.36
N LEU A 109 0.60 -11.12 -4.43
CA LEU A 109 0.34 -11.59 -5.80
C LEU A 109 1.06 -12.90 -6.14
N GLN A 110 1.84 -13.48 -5.23
CA GLN A 110 2.71 -14.62 -5.52
C GLN A 110 1.98 -15.85 -6.12
N ASP A 111 0.71 -16.04 -5.75
CA ASP A 111 -0.10 -17.21 -6.12
C ASP A 111 -1.16 -16.89 -7.19
N ILE A 112 -1.19 -15.67 -7.73
CA ILE A 112 -2.20 -15.28 -8.73
C ILE A 112 -1.65 -15.35 -10.16
N SER A 113 -2.54 -15.62 -11.13
CA SER A 113 -2.19 -15.66 -12.55
C SER A 113 -2.41 -14.33 -13.29
N THR A 114 -2.90 -13.29 -12.60
CA THR A 114 -3.14 -11.98 -13.20
C THR A 114 -1.81 -11.36 -13.64
N PRO A 115 -1.68 -10.89 -14.89
CA PRO A 115 -0.47 -10.22 -15.34
C PRO A 115 -0.16 -8.97 -14.50
N VAL A 116 1.10 -8.85 -14.10
CA VAL A 116 1.62 -7.75 -13.28
C VAL A 116 2.69 -7.01 -14.07
N TYR A 117 2.57 -5.68 -14.14
CA TYR A 117 3.56 -4.79 -14.74
C TYR A 117 4.05 -3.78 -13.72
N GLU A 118 5.30 -3.36 -13.86
CA GLU A 118 5.88 -2.31 -13.04
C GLU A 118 6.18 -1.07 -13.89
N VAL A 119 5.85 0.09 -13.35
CA VAL A 119 6.26 1.38 -13.88
C VAL A 119 7.14 2.06 -12.85
N GLN A 120 8.39 2.31 -13.23
CA GLN A 120 9.34 3.05 -12.41
C GLN A 120 9.00 4.53 -12.43
N CYS A 121 8.65 5.07 -11.28
CA CYS A 121 8.44 6.50 -11.10
C CYS A 121 9.79 7.14 -10.76
N SER A 122 10.52 7.64 -11.76
CA SER A 122 11.70 8.47 -11.50
C SER A 122 11.25 9.85 -11.00
N THR A 123 11.94 10.38 -9.99
CA THR A 123 11.90 11.81 -9.68
C THR A 123 12.61 12.56 -10.80
N GLY A 124 11.88 12.90 -11.86
CA GLY A 124 12.29 13.88 -12.87
C GLY A 124 11.96 15.29 -12.38
#